data_AF-A0A2N1DLG5-F1
#
_entry.id   AF-A0A2N1DLG5-F1
#
_cell.length_a   1.000
_cell.length_b   1.000
_cell.length_c   1.000
_cell.angle_alpha   90.00
_cell.angle_beta   90.00
_cell.angle_gamma   90.00
#
_symmetry.space_group_name_H-M   'P 1'
#
loop_
_entity.id
_entity.type
_entity.pdbx_description
1 polymer ?
#
loop_
_entity_poly.entity_id
_entity_poly.type
_entity_poly.pdbx_seq_one_letter_code
_entity_poly.pdbx_strand_id
1 'polypeptide(L)'
;MNDMNIYVSMTLSFLIGGLLSLLIKHLNQKGKNSAFLENINKLEAEKQAAILEKETSVEKLKSQFNHDLEVQKKEFTLAIENKKYKYESKKNEYYIFMAYLDVFNSVQMKVLHDDFLPVITSYYQTDVTGFQQKSHEKSIEFNNKCLLALSKFKEQQGILFSQVNGLKLSASEEIMQVISEIIEEIQVISVNFQDLIEDLGRSDFQSQQLLSNDLLSKEQDEQEKITLLRENLLRVMKADLDQL
;
A
#
# COMPACT_ATOMS: atom_id res chain seq x y z
N MET A 1 120.33 28.29 -29.88
CA MET A 1 119.65 26.97 -29.93
C MET A 1 118.52 26.84 -28.88
N ASN A 2 118.01 27.94 -28.31
CA ASN A 2 116.92 27.93 -27.31
C ASN A 2 115.57 28.38 -27.87
N ASP A 3 115.52 29.30 -28.84
CA ASP A 3 114.25 29.86 -29.33
C ASP A 3 113.39 28.84 -30.12
N MET A 4 114.02 27.96 -30.91
CA MET A 4 113.30 26.92 -31.67
C MET A 4 112.57 25.93 -30.76
N ASN A 5 113.11 25.66 -29.56
CA ASN A 5 112.51 24.76 -28.59
C ASN A 5 111.27 25.40 -27.91
N ILE A 6 111.29 26.72 -27.74
CA ILE A 6 110.17 27.50 -27.19
C ILE A 6 108.99 27.53 -28.18
N TYR A 7 109.24 27.75 -29.48
CA TYR A 7 108.18 27.72 -30.50
C TYR A 7 107.56 26.33 -30.70
N VAL A 8 108.38 25.27 -30.65
CA VAL A 8 107.88 23.88 -30.69
C VAL A 8 107.05 23.56 -29.44
N SER A 9 107.49 24.01 -28.25
CA SER A 9 106.71 23.85 -27.01
C SER A 9 105.38 24.61 -27.06
N MET A 10 105.34 25.86 -27.55
CA MET A 10 104.12 26.64 -27.69
C MET A 10 103.12 26.01 -28.67
N THR A 11 103.58 25.55 -29.83
CA THR A 11 102.70 24.89 -30.82
C THR A 11 102.17 23.55 -30.31
N LEU A 12 102.98 22.78 -29.59
CA LEU A 12 102.56 21.53 -28.94
C LEU A 12 101.54 21.78 -27.82
N SER A 13 101.76 22.79 -26.96
CA SER A 13 100.80 23.19 -25.94
C SER A 13 99.47 23.66 -26.53
N PHE A 14 99.49 24.37 -27.67
CA PHE A 14 98.29 24.81 -28.37
C PHE A 14 97.52 23.62 -28.98
N LEU A 15 98.22 22.66 -29.59
CA LEU A 15 97.62 21.43 -30.13
C LEU A 15 97.02 20.55 -29.03
N ILE A 16 97.73 20.38 -27.92
CA ILE A 16 97.22 19.64 -26.75
C ILE A 16 96.01 20.35 -26.15
N GLY A 17 96.06 21.68 -26.00
CA GLY A 17 94.93 22.49 -25.53
C GLY A 17 93.71 22.40 -26.44
N GLY A 18 93.92 22.41 -27.77
CA GLY A 18 92.88 22.21 -28.77
C GLY A 18 92.24 20.82 -28.71
N LEU A 19 93.06 19.76 -28.62
CA LEU A 19 92.58 18.38 -28.46
C LEU A 19 91.80 18.18 -27.15
N LEU A 20 92.31 18.72 -26.04
CA LEU A 20 91.61 18.67 -24.75
C LEU A 20 90.27 19.42 -24.81
N SER A 21 90.22 20.59 -25.45
CA SER A 21 88.96 21.33 -25.63
C SER A 21 87.93 20.54 -26.44
N LEU A 22 88.36 19.85 -27.51
CA LEU A 22 87.48 18.99 -28.31
C LEU A 22 86.99 17.78 -27.52
N LEU A 23 87.87 17.13 -26.74
CA LEU A 23 87.50 16.01 -25.88
C LEU A 23 86.53 16.44 -24.77
N ILE A 24 86.78 17.58 -24.11
CA ILE A 24 85.89 18.14 -23.08
C ILE A 24 84.52 18.47 -23.69
N LYS A 25 84.48 19.09 -24.87
CA LYS A 25 83.21 19.37 -25.57
C LYS A 25 82.47 18.08 -25.92
N HIS A 26 83.17 17.06 -26.42
CA HIS A 26 82.57 15.77 -26.77
C HIS A 26 82.04 15.03 -25.55
N LEU A 27 82.81 14.99 -24.44
CA LEU A 27 82.37 14.39 -23.18
C LEU A 27 81.17 15.13 -22.58
N ASN A 28 81.19 16.46 -22.59
CA ASN A 28 80.06 17.28 -22.15
C ASN A 28 78.82 17.06 -23.01
N GLN A 29 79.00 16.96 -24.34
CA GLN A 29 77.89 16.71 -25.26
C GLN A 29 77.31 15.30 -25.08
N LYS A 30 78.17 14.29 -24.89
CA LYS A 30 77.75 12.90 -24.60
C LYS A 30 77.02 12.83 -23.25
N GLY A 31 77.52 13.53 -22.22
CA GLY A 31 76.88 13.62 -20.91
C GLY A 31 75.51 14.28 -20.99
N LYS A 32 75.40 15.41 -21.72
CA LYS A 32 74.12 16.07 -21.99
C LYS A 32 73.15 15.13 -22.71
N ASN A 33 73.61 14.45 -23.77
CA ASN A 33 72.76 13.55 -24.54
C ASN A 33 72.25 12.36 -23.70
N SER A 34 73.10 11.83 -22.81
CA SER A 34 72.71 10.79 -21.85
C SER A 34 71.64 11.29 -20.87
N ALA A 35 71.82 12.49 -20.31
CA ALA A 35 70.85 13.10 -19.41
C ALA A 35 69.51 13.42 -20.12
N PHE A 36 69.56 13.85 -21.39
CA PHE A 36 68.36 14.02 -22.20
C PHE A 36 67.61 12.72 -22.43
N LEU A 37 68.33 11.63 -22.73
CA LEU A 37 67.71 10.31 -22.94
C LEU A 37 67.08 9.77 -21.65
N GLU A 38 67.73 9.96 -20.50
CA GLU A 38 67.16 9.63 -19.19
C GLU A 38 65.89 10.43 -18.89
N ASN A 39 65.90 11.74 -19.15
CA ASN A 39 64.72 12.59 -18.99
C ASN A 39 63.56 12.16 -19.92
N ILE A 40 63.84 11.77 -21.16
CA ILE A 40 62.83 11.25 -22.09
C ILE A 40 62.21 9.96 -21.53
N ASN A 41 63.04 9.01 -21.08
CA ASN A 41 62.55 7.76 -20.52
C ASN A 41 61.71 7.99 -19.25
N LYS A 42 62.14 8.93 -18.39
CA LYS A 42 61.39 9.30 -17.20
C LYS A 42 60.03 9.91 -17.56
N LEU A 43 60.01 10.84 -18.52
CA LEU A 43 58.77 11.47 -18.98
C LEU A 43 57.82 10.45 -19.62
N GLU A 44 58.35 9.47 -20.36
CA GLU A 44 57.56 8.39 -20.94
C GLU A 44 56.96 7.48 -19.86
N ALA A 45 57.74 7.14 -18.83
CA ALA A 45 57.24 6.38 -17.68
C ALA A 45 56.15 7.15 -16.90
N GLU A 46 56.36 8.44 -16.65
CA GLU A 46 55.36 9.31 -16.00
C GLU A 46 54.07 9.41 -16.84
N LYS A 47 54.19 9.55 -18.17
CA LYS A 47 53.04 9.56 -19.07
C LYS A 47 52.26 8.24 -19.02
N GLN A 48 52.96 7.11 -19.06
CA GLN A 48 52.32 5.78 -18.98
C GLN A 48 51.63 5.59 -17.63
N ALA A 49 52.26 6.01 -16.53
CA ALA A 49 51.66 5.97 -15.20
C ALA A 49 50.37 6.83 -15.12
N ALA A 50 50.40 8.05 -15.67
CA ALA A 50 49.23 8.93 -15.69
C ALA A 50 48.08 8.36 -16.55
N ILE A 51 48.38 7.70 -17.66
CA ILE A 51 47.37 7.02 -18.49
C ILE A 51 46.73 5.88 -17.69
N LEU A 52 47.54 5.03 -17.07
CA LEU A 52 47.05 3.90 -16.28
C LEU A 52 46.19 4.36 -15.09
N GLU A 53 46.61 5.42 -14.39
CA GLU A 53 45.85 6.02 -13.30
C GLU A 53 44.48 6.52 -13.78
N LYS A 54 44.44 7.18 -14.94
CA LYS A 54 43.19 7.67 -15.53
C LYS A 54 42.28 6.52 -15.95
N GLU A 55 42.81 5.49 -16.60
CA GLU A 55 42.05 4.31 -17.00
C GLU A 55 41.45 3.59 -15.79
N THR A 56 42.26 3.39 -14.75
CA THR A 56 41.82 2.79 -13.47
C THR A 56 40.72 3.63 -12.82
N SER A 57 40.87 4.95 -12.82
CA SER A 57 39.87 5.87 -12.25
C SER A 57 38.55 5.83 -13.04
N VAL A 58 38.63 5.78 -14.37
CA VAL A 58 37.46 5.66 -15.25
C VAL A 58 36.75 4.32 -15.03
N GLU A 59 37.48 3.22 -14.89
CA GLU A 59 36.91 1.90 -14.63
C GLU A 59 36.23 1.83 -13.26
N LYS A 60 36.87 2.39 -12.21
CA LYS A 60 36.25 2.52 -10.88
C LYS A 60 34.96 3.32 -10.94
N LEU A 61 34.96 4.45 -11.63
CA LEU A 61 33.78 5.31 -11.75
C LEU A 61 32.65 4.64 -12.54
N LYS A 62 32.97 3.91 -13.61
CA LYS A 62 32.00 3.09 -14.35
C LYS A 62 31.40 1.98 -13.48
N SER A 63 32.24 1.31 -12.70
CA SER A 63 31.82 0.24 -11.80
C SER A 63 30.89 0.77 -10.70
N GLN A 64 31.25 1.89 -10.06
CA GLN A 64 30.41 2.58 -9.08
C GLN A 64 29.07 3.01 -9.69
N PHE A 65 29.09 3.67 -10.84
CA PHE A 65 27.87 4.11 -11.51
C PHE A 65 26.94 2.93 -11.85
N ASN A 66 27.49 1.83 -12.38
CA ASN A 66 26.69 0.64 -12.67
C ASN A 66 26.12 0.01 -11.39
N HIS A 67 26.89 -0.02 -10.30
CA HIS A 67 26.42 -0.51 -9.01
C HIS A 67 25.25 0.33 -8.49
N ASP A 68 25.42 1.66 -8.44
CA ASP A 68 24.40 2.59 -7.96
C ASP A 68 23.11 2.51 -8.80
N LEU A 69 23.26 2.35 -10.12
CA LEU A 69 22.15 2.19 -11.05
C LEU A 69 21.38 0.88 -10.80
N GLU A 70 22.07 -0.24 -10.53
CA GLU A 70 21.43 -1.51 -10.19
C GLU A 70 20.76 -1.48 -8.81
N VAL A 71 21.38 -0.82 -7.83
CA VAL A 71 20.77 -0.59 -6.50
C VAL A 71 19.48 0.21 -6.66
N GLN A 72 19.53 1.32 -7.39
CA GLN A 72 18.37 2.18 -7.61
C GLN A 72 17.25 1.45 -8.35
N LYS A 73 17.55 0.68 -9.40
CA LYS A 73 16.55 -0.16 -10.09
C LYS A 73 15.88 -1.16 -9.15
N LYS A 74 16.67 -1.81 -8.30
CA LYS A 74 16.16 -2.78 -7.32
C LYS A 74 15.24 -2.10 -6.30
N GLU A 75 15.63 -0.94 -5.79
CA GLU A 75 14.80 -0.16 -4.87
C GLU A 75 13.48 0.28 -5.51
N PHE A 76 13.52 0.78 -6.76
CA PHE A 76 12.30 1.13 -7.49
C PHE A 76 11.40 -0.08 -7.73
N THR A 77 11.97 -1.22 -8.13
CA THR A 77 11.21 -2.45 -8.36
C THR A 77 10.53 -2.91 -7.09
N LEU A 78 11.27 -2.92 -5.97
CA LEU A 78 10.74 -3.27 -4.65
C LEU A 78 9.65 -2.28 -4.20
N ALA A 79 9.82 -0.99 -4.45
CA ALA A 79 8.81 0.02 -4.13
C ALA A 79 7.50 -0.20 -4.91
N ILE A 80 7.60 -0.50 -6.21
CA ILE A 80 6.45 -0.83 -7.05
C ILE A 80 5.76 -2.11 -6.56
N GLU A 81 6.53 -3.15 -6.26
CA GLU A 81 5.98 -4.42 -5.77
C GLU A 81 5.30 -4.26 -4.41
N ASN A 82 5.90 -3.52 -3.49
CA ASN A 82 5.32 -3.19 -2.19
C ASN A 82 4.00 -2.40 -2.33
N LYS A 83 3.95 -1.42 -3.24
CA LYS A 83 2.71 -0.68 -3.52
C LYS A 83 1.63 -1.59 -4.08
N LYS A 84 1.98 -2.44 -5.06
CA LYS A 84 1.06 -3.42 -5.65
C LYS A 84 0.51 -4.39 -4.59
N TYR A 85 1.37 -4.90 -3.72
CA TYR A 85 0.96 -5.80 -2.65
C TYR A 85 0.00 -5.12 -1.67
N LYS A 86 0.31 -3.90 -1.23
CA LYS A 86 -0.57 -3.10 -0.35
C LYS A 86 -1.93 -2.86 -0.99
N TYR A 87 -1.95 -2.45 -2.26
CA TYR A 87 -3.18 -2.24 -3.02
C TYR A 87 -4.03 -3.51 -3.10
N GLU A 88 -3.43 -4.64 -3.50
CA GLU A 88 -4.15 -5.91 -3.63
C GLU A 88 -4.68 -6.43 -2.29
N SER A 89 -3.89 -6.34 -1.22
CA SER A 89 -4.32 -6.73 0.13
C SER A 89 -5.51 -5.89 0.59
N LYS A 90 -5.40 -4.56 0.50
CA LYS A 90 -6.44 -3.62 0.94
C LYS A 90 -7.72 -3.77 0.12
N LYS A 91 -7.60 -3.90 -1.21
CA LYS A 91 -8.73 -4.18 -2.11
C LYS A 91 -9.45 -5.47 -1.73
N ASN A 92 -8.70 -6.52 -1.42
CA ASN A 92 -9.28 -7.81 -1.03
C ASN A 92 -10.04 -7.71 0.30
N GLU A 93 -9.50 -7.00 1.29
CA GLU A 93 -10.19 -6.76 2.56
C GLU A 93 -11.51 -5.99 2.37
N TYR A 94 -11.52 -4.96 1.51
CA TYR A 94 -12.73 -4.21 1.17
C TYR A 94 -13.77 -5.07 0.47
N TYR A 95 -13.34 -5.89 -0.48
CA TYR A 95 -14.22 -6.82 -1.17
C TYR A 95 -14.86 -7.82 -0.20
N ILE A 96 -14.07 -8.39 0.71
CA ILE A 96 -14.55 -9.32 1.74
C ILE A 96 -15.60 -8.64 2.61
N PHE A 97 -15.32 -7.44 3.14
CA PHE A 97 -16.27 -6.73 3.98
C PHE A 97 -17.58 -6.41 3.25
N MET A 98 -17.50 -5.91 2.01
CA MET A 98 -18.70 -5.61 1.21
C MET A 98 -19.51 -6.87 0.92
N ALA A 99 -18.85 -8.01 0.68
CA ALA A 99 -19.55 -9.29 0.51
C ALA A 99 -20.28 -9.72 1.79
N TYR A 100 -19.69 -9.51 2.98
CA TYR A 100 -20.37 -9.76 4.24
C TYR A 100 -21.56 -8.81 4.47
N LEU A 101 -21.45 -7.55 4.07
CA LEU A 101 -22.55 -6.60 4.12
C LEU A 101 -23.71 -7.01 3.18
N ASP A 102 -23.38 -7.49 1.97
CA ASP A 102 -24.36 -8.06 1.03
C ASP A 102 -25.08 -9.28 1.60
N VAL A 103 -24.32 -10.21 2.19
CA VAL A 103 -24.87 -11.41 2.84
C VAL A 103 -25.78 -11.03 4.00
N PHE A 104 -25.36 -10.08 4.83
CA PHE A 104 -26.17 -9.57 5.95
C PHE A 104 -27.51 -9.04 5.45
N ASN A 105 -27.52 -8.16 4.44
CA ASN A 105 -28.75 -7.60 3.87
C ASN A 105 -29.65 -8.68 3.26
N SER A 106 -29.07 -9.65 2.55
CA SER A 106 -29.80 -10.77 1.96
C SER A 106 -30.48 -11.63 3.03
N VAL A 107 -29.75 -11.96 4.11
CA VAL A 107 -30.31 -12.73 5.23
C VAL A 107 -31.39 -11.93 5.97
N GLN A 108 -31.19 -10.63 6.19
CA GLN A 108 -32.19 -9.76 6.81
C GLN A 108 -33.50 -9.79 6.02
N MET A 109 -33.44 -9.56 4.71
CA MET A 109 -34.61 -9.59 3.83
C MET A 109 -35.31 -10.94 3.89
N LYS A 110 -34.53 -12.02 3.88
CA LYS A 110 -35.07 -13.37 3.97
C LYS A 110 -35.76 -13.63 5.31
N VAL A 111 -35.14 -13.27 6.42
CA VAL A 111 -35.72 -13.44 7.75
C VAL A 111 -37.00 -12.61 7.90
N LEU A 112 -37.03 -11.39 7.36
CA LEU A 112 -38.21 -10.54 7.40
C LEU A 112 -39.38 -11.14 6.58
N HIS A 113 -39.13 -11.49 5.32
CA HIS A 113 -40.18 -11.94 4.40
C HIS A 113 -40.59 -13.40 4.56
N ASP A 114 -39.63 -14.31 4.81
CA ASP A 114 -39.90 -15.75 4.83
C ASP A 114 -40.24 -16.24 6.25
N ASP A 115 -39.67 -15.63 7.29
CA ASP A 115 -39.87 -16.07 8.68
C ASP A 115 -40.84 -15.15 9.45
N PHE A 116 -40.64 -13.83 9.41
CA PHE A 116 -41.32 -12.90 10.32
C PHE A 116 -42.73 -12.49 9.88
N LEU A 117 -42.88 -11.97 8.66
CA LEU A 117 -44.18 -11.53 8.13
C LEU A 117 -45.23 -12.65 8.06
N PRO A 118 -44.89 -13.90 7.67
CA PRO A 118 -45.85 -15.00 7.68
C PRO A 118 -46.31 -15.38 9.09
N VAL A 119 -45.44 -15.23 10.09
CA VAL A 119 -45.76 -15.49 11.50
C VAL A 119 -46.75 -14.45 12.03
N ILE A 120 -46.51 -13.17 11.75
CA ILE A 120 -47.48 -12.10 12.05
C ILE A 120 -48.81 -12.36 11.34
N THR A 121 -48.75 -12.64 10.04
CA THR A 121 -49.94 -12.85 9.21
C THR A 121 -50.77 -14.02 9.71
N SER A 122 -50.16 -15.17 10.00
CA SER A 122 -50.86 -16.35 10.51
C SER A 122 -51.46 -16.14 11.90
N TYR A 123 -50.76 -15.41 12.78
CA TYR A 123 -51.22 -15.14 14.15
C TYR A 123 -52.40 -14.16 14.21
N TYR A 124 -52.47 -13.20 13.28
CA TYR A 124 -53.51 -12.16 13.24
C TYR A 124 -54.63 -12.40 12.22
N GLN A 125 -54.42 -13.22 11.17
CA GLN A 125 -55.50 -13.60 10.23
C GLN A 125 -56.47 -14.63 10.82
N THR A 126 -56.11 -15.36 11.87
CA THR A 126 -57.01 -16.36 12.47
C THR A 126 -58.21 -15.76 13.23
N ASP A 127 -58.24 -14.44 13.44
CA ASP A 127 -59.29 -13.75 14.21
C ASP A 127 -60.49 -13.28 13.36
N VAL A 128 -60.48 -13.47 12.03
CA VAL A 128 -61.58 -13.01 11.15
C VAL A 128 -62.86 -13.86 11.33
N THR A 129 -62.79 -15.06 11.92
CA THR A 129 -63.96 -15.93 12.13
C THR A 129 -64.69 -15.74 13.46
N GLY A 130 -64.32 -14.75 14.27
CA GLY A 130 -65.05 -14.37 15.47
C GLY A 130 -64.72 -15.21 16.72
N PHE A 131 -64.33 -14.51 17.78
CA PHE A 131 -64.32 -14.96 19.18
C PHE A 131 -63.60 -16.29 19.51
N GLN A 132 -62.44 -16.57 18.91
CA GLN A 132 -61.51 -17.50 19.53
C GLN A 132 -60.51 -16.72 20.37
N GLN A 133 -60.65 -16.80 21.69
CA GLN A 133 -59.62 -16.42 22.64
C GLN A 133 -58.30 -17.05 22.17
N LYS A 134 -57.31 -16.23 21.79
CA LYS A 134 -56.01 -16.72 21.29
C LYS A 134 -55.50 -17.77 22.27
N SER A 135 -55.35 -19.02 21.80
CA SER A 135 -54.82 -20.09 22.65
C SER A 135 -53.46 -19.64 23.17
N HIS A 136 -53.22 -19.89 24.46
CA HIS A 136 -51.92 -19.66 25.07
C HIS A 136 -50.79 -20.33 24.25
N GLU A 137 -51.05 -21.51 23.67
CA GLU A 137 -50.11 -22.21 22.78
C GLU A 137 -49.78 -21.42 21.51
N LYS A 138 -50.75 -20.76 20.87
CA LYS A 138 -50.49 -19.93 19.67
C LYS A 138 -49.67 -18.70 20.00
N SER A 139 -49.86 -18.12 21.18
CA SER A 139 -49.08 -16.97 21.65
C SER A 139 -47.63 -17.38 21.96
N ILE A 140 -47.45 -18.56 22.57
CA ILE A 140 -46.12 -19.16 22.78
C ILE A 140 -45.44 -19.45 21.44
N GLU A 141 -46.16 -20.02 20.48
CA GLU A 141 -45.64 -20.33 19.15
C GLU A 141 -45.20 -19.06 18.39
N PHE A 142 -46.02 -18.01 18.42
CA PHE A 142 -45.69 -16.70 17.85
C PHE A 142 -44.39 -16.13 18.45
N ASN A 143 -44.33 -16.03 19.78
CA ASN A 143 -43.14 -15.51 20.46
C ASN A 143 -41.88 -16.32 20.14
N ASN A 144 -41.97 -17.66 20.15
CA ASN A 144 -40.83 -18.51 19.83
C ASN A 144 -40.31 -18.28 18.40
N LYS A 145 -41.21 -18.12 17.43
CA LYS A 145 -40.83 -17.87 16.03
C LYS A 145 -40.25 -16.47 15.83
N CYS A 146 -40.81 -15.43 16.47
CA CYS A 146 -40.27 -14.08 16.45
C CYS A 146 -38.87 -14.01 17.09
N LEU A 147 -38.67 -14.68 18.25
CA LEU A 147 -37.37 -14.77 18.91
C LEU A 147 -36.34 -15.53 18.04
N LEU A 148 -36.75 -16.58 17.35
CA LEU A 148 -35.88 -17.29 16.42
C LEU A 148 -35.45 -16.41 15.24
N ALA A 149 -36.37 -15.64 14.66
CA ALA A 149 -36.06 -14.67 13.61
C ALA A 149 -35.06 -13.60 14.11
N LEU A 150 -35.30 -13.03 15.29
CA LEU A 150 -34.40 -12.07 15.92
C LEU A 150 -33.01 -12.67 16.19
N SER A 151 -32.94 -13.93 16.62
CA SER A 151 -31.67 -14.63 16.85
C SER A 151 -30.85 -14.77 15.57
N LYS A 152 -31.49 -15.12 14.43
CA LYS A 152 -30.81 -15.20 13.13
C LYS A 152 -30.25 -13.84 12.70
N PHE A 153 -31.01 -12.76 12.93
CA PHE A 153 -30.57 -11.40 12.66
C PHE A 153 -29.34 -11.02 13.49
N LYS A 154 -29.39 -11.25 14.82
CA LYS A 154 -28.28 -10.96 15.74
C LYS A 154 -27.02 -11.79 15.42
N GLU A 155 -27.17 -13.03 14.98
CA GLU A 155 -26.04 -13.86 14.54
C GLU A 155 -25.31 -13.24 13.35
N GLN A 156 -26.03 -12.84 12.30
CA GLN A 156 -25.42 -12.19 11.13
C GLN A 156 -24.82 -10.82 11.47
N GLN A 157 -25.47 -10.06 12.34
CA GLN A 157 -24.94 -8.80 12.86
C GLN A 157 -23.58 -9.03 13.56
N GLY A 158 -23.47 -10.05 14.41
CA GLY A 158 -22.23 -10.42 15.07
C GLY A 158 -21.12 -10.81 14.11
N ILE A 159 -21.45 -11.57 13.05
CA ILE A 159 -20.51 -11.91 11.99
C ILE A 159 -20.01 -10.64 11.29
N LEU A 160 -20.90 -9.75 10.85
CA LEU A 160 -20.54 -8.50 10.19
C LEU A 160 -19.62 -7.64 11.07
N PHE A 161 -19.95 -7.49 12.36
CA PHE A 161 -19.17 -6.67 13.29
C PHE A 161 -17.78 -7.25 13.54
N SER A 162 -17.64 -8.59 13.52
CA SER A 162 -16.32 -9.23 13.65
C SER A 162 -15.39 -8.87 12.49
N GLN A 163 -15.93 -8.68 11.28
CA GLN A 163 -15.15 -8.36 10.08
C GLN A 163 -14.58 -6.94 10.10
N VAL A 164 -15.20 -6.03 10.85
CA VAL A 164 -14.72 -4.66 11.04
C VAL A 164 -13.33 -4.63 11.65
N ASN A 165 -13.00 -5.60 12.51
CA ASN A 165 -11.66 -5.70 13.07
C ASN A 165 -10.57 -5.96 12.03
N GLY A 166 -10.91 -6.64 10.93
CA GLY A 166 -9.98 -6.87 9.81
C GLY A 166 -9.62 -5.58 9.08
N LEU A 167 -10.51 -4.58 9.08
CA LEU A 167 -10.32 -3.31 8.38
C LEU A 167 -9.59 -2.25 9.21
N LYS A 168 -9.60 -2.37 10.54
CA LYS A 168 -9.03 -1.35 11.45
C LYS A 168 -7.56 -1.02 11.22
N LEU A 169 -6.79 -1.96 10.65
CA LEU A 169 -5.35 -1.79 10.45
C LEU A 169 -4.99 -1.16 9.09
N SER A 170 -5.89 -1.25 8.11
CA SER A 170 -5.61 -0.92 6.72
C SER A 170 -6.50 0.20 6.17
N ALA A 171 -7.70 0.36 6.73
CA ALA A 171 -8.65 1.37 6.32
C ALA A 171 -8.29 2.76 6.87
N SER A 172 -8.57 3.78 6.07
CA SER A 172 -8.51 5.17 6.51
C SER A 172 -9.59 5.49 7.56
N GLU A 173 -9.36 6.56 8.32
CA GLU A 173 -10.31 7.03 9.33
C GLU A 173 -11.69 7.35 8.73
N GLU A 174 -11.72 7.91 7.51
CA GLU A 174 -12.97 8.22 6.80
C GLU A 174 -13.79 6.95 6.53
N ILE A 175 -13.15 5.85 6.13
CA ILE A 175 -13.82 4.56 5.94
C ILE A 175 -14.31 4.02 7.27
N MET A 176 -13.49 4.08 8.32
CA MET A 176 -13.87 3.59 9.64
C MET A 176 -15.06 4.36 10.21
N GLN A 177 -15.15 5.67 9.93
CA GLN A 177 -16.30 6.48 10.30
C GLN A 177 -17.58 5.99 9.59
N VAL A 178 -17.56 5.84 8.27
CA VAL A 178 -18.73 5.37 7.50
C VAL A 178 -19.15 3.95 7.94
N ILE A 179 -18.18 3.07 8.21
CA ILE A 179 -18.47 1.72 8.74
C ILE A 179 -19.13 1.82 10.12
N SER A 180 -18.67 2.71 10.99
CA SER A 180 -19.26 2.90 12.32
C SER A 180 -20.70 3.40 12.22
N GLU A 181 -20.98 4.34 11.32
CA GLU A 181 -22.34 4.82 11.03
C GLU A 181 -23.25 3.69 10.53
N ILE A 182 -22.76 2.80 9.66
CA ILE A 182 -23.52 1.62 9.20
C ILE A 182 -23.83 0.67 10.38
N ILE A 183 -22.85 0.41 11.24
CA ILE A 183 -23.01 -0.46 12.42
C ILE A 183 -24.04 0.12 13.38
N GLU A 184 -23.97 1.41 13.66
CA GLU A 184 -24.91 2.12 14.52
C GLU A 184 -26.33 2.04 13.96
N GLU A 185 -26.50 2.25 12.65
CA GLU A 185 -27.83 2.15 12.02
C GLU A 185 -28.40 0.73 12.12
N ILE A 186 -27.56 -0.28 11.86
CA ILE A 186 -27.97 -1.69 12.01
C ILE A 186 -28.38 -2.00 13.46
N GLN A 187 -27.72 -1.41 14.46
CA GLN A 187 -28.11 -1.57 15.86
C GLN A 187 -29.46 -0.92 16.15
N VAL A 188 -29.70 0.29 15.63
CA VAL A 188 -30.99 0.99 15.77
C VAL A 188 -32.11 0.15 15.19
N ILE A 189 -31.94 -0.38 13.97
CA ILE A 189 -32.93 -1.28 13.33
C ILE A 189 -33.18 -2.53 14.18
N SER A 190 -32.12 -3.13 14.74
CA SER A 190 -32.22 -4.30 15.64
C SER A 190 -33.09 -4.01 16.87
N VAL A 191 -32.90 -2.84 17.48
CA VAL A 191 -33.68 -2.39 18.64
C VAL A 191 -35.13 -2.12 18.24
N ASN A 192 -35.35 -1.38 17.15
CA ASN A 192 -36.70 -1.08 16.65
C ASN A 192 -37.49 -2.37 16.34
N PHE A 193 -36.82 -3.36 15.77
CA PHE A 193 -37.43 -4.67 15.50
C PHE A 193 -37.76 -5.45 16.77
N GLN A 194 -36.93 -5.36 17.81
CA GLN A 194 -37.21 -5.97 19.10
C GLN A 194 -38.41 -5.29 19.79
N ASP A 195 -38.45 -3.96 19.80
CA ASP A 195 -39.56 -3.18 20.35
C ASP A 195 -40.87 -3.51 19.63
N LEU A 196 -40.82 -3.67 18.30
CA LEU A 196 -41.96 -4.13 17.50
C LEU A 196 -42.48 -5.50 17.95
N ILE A 197 -41.59 -6.48 18.18
CA ILE A 197 -41.98 -7.81 18.65
C ILE A 197 -42.66 -7.71 20.02
N GLU A 198 -42.12 -6.90 20.92
CA GLU A 198 -42.69 -6.70 22.26
C GLU A 198 -44.07 -6.05 22.20
N ASP A 199 -44.27 -5.06 21.33
CA ASP A 199 -45.57 -4.40 21.12
C ASP A 199 -46.60 -5.33 20.45
N LEU A 200 -46.18 -6.13 19.46
CA LEU A 200 -47.02 -7.17 18.85
C LEU A 200 -47.39 -8.30 19.81
N GLY A 201 -46.62 -8.49 20.89
CA GLY A 201 -46.91 -9.47 21.93
C GLY A 201 -47.97 -9.03 22.95
N ARG A 202 -48.36 -7.74 22.96
CA ARG A 202 -49.32 -7.21 23.93
C ARG A 202 -50.76 -7.58 23.56
N SER A 203 -51.58 -7.82 24.59
CA SER A 203 -52.97 -8.27 24.46
C SER A 203 -53.95 -7.19 23.98
N ASP A 204 -53.56 -5.93 24.04
CA ASP A 204 -54.32 -4.74 23.62
C ASP A 204 -54.05 -4.31 22.17
N PHE A 205 -53.16 -5.02 21.47
CA PHE A 205 -52.79 -4.71 20.10
C PHE A 205 -53.97 -4.97 19.14
N GLN A 206 -54.73 -3.92 18.82
CA GLN A 206 -55.85 -3.98 17.87
C GLN A 206 -55.32 -4.05 16.43
N SER A 207 -55.42 -5.24 15.86
CA SER A 207 -55.04 -5.56 14.49
C SER A 207 -55.91 -4.77 13.51
N GLN A 208 -55.26 -4.03 12.61
CA GLN A 208 -55.46 -4.10 11.13
C GLN A 208 -55.05 -2.80 10.41
N GLN A 209 -54.87 -1.66 11.06
CA GLN A 209 -54.69 -0.39 10.33
C GLN A 209 -53.50 0.50 10.74
N LEU A 210 -52.97 0.37 11.96
CA LEU A 210 -51.79 1.14 12.41
C LEU A 210 -50.45 0.49 12.02
N LEU A 211 -50.40 -0.84 11.91
CA LEU A 211 -49.20 -1.62 11.58
C LEU A 211 -48.65 -1.34 10.18
N SER A 212 -49.46 -0.77 9.29
CA SER A 212 -49.09 -0.63 7.88
C SER A 212 -48.29 0.65 7.65
N ASN A 213 -48.82 1.80 8.04
CA ASN A 213 -48.27 3.07 7.54
C ASN A 213 -47.02 3.53 8.31
N ASP A 214 -47.01 3.43 9.64
CA ASP A 214 -45.86 3.87 10.44
C ASP A 214 -44.65 2.94 10.27
N LEU A 215 -44.86 1.63 10.25
CA LEU A 215 -43.80 0.66 10.01
C LEU A 215 -43.24 0.72 8.59
N LEU A 216 -44.10 0.80 7.57
CA LEU A 216 -43.62 0.92 6.19
C LEU A 216 -42.87 2.24 5.95
N SER A 217 -43.29 3.33 6.60
CA SER A 217 -42.56 4.61 6.50
C SER A 217 -41.20 4.57 7.18
N LYS A 218 -41.10 3.98 8.38
CA LYS A 218 -39.81 3.80 9.08
C LYS A 218 -38.88 2.84 8.34
N GLU A 219 -39.42 1.76 7.80
CA GLU A 219 -38.65 0.81 6.98
C GLU A 219 -38.08 1.50 5.73
N GLN A 220 -38.86 2.35 5.05
CA GLN A 220 -38.37 3.09 3.89
C GLN A 220 -37.24 4.06 4.26
N ASP A 221 -37.39 4.84 5.34
CA ASP A 221 -36.37 5.80 5.79
C ASP A 221 -35.07 5.08 6.23
N GLU A 222 -35.19 3.98 6.99
CA GLU A 222 -34.06 3.17 7.44
C GLU A 222 -33.31 2.52 6.27
N GLN A 223 -34.06 2.01 5.27
CA GLN A 223 -33.50 1.38 4.09
C GLN A 223 -32.82 2.38 3.15
N GLU A 224 -33.40 3.57 2.98
CA GLU A 224 -32.79 4.65 2.19
C GLU A 224 -31.47 5.09 2.84
N LYS A 225 -31.45 5.26 4.16
CA LYS A 225 -30.25 5.65 4.90
C LYS A 225 -29.12 4.62 4.78
N ILE A 226 -29.42 3.33 4.94
CA ILE A 226 -28.42 2.26 4.74
C ILE A 226 -27.90 2.24 3.30
N THR A 227 -28.78 2.47 2.31
CA THR A 227 -28.38 2.50 0.90
C THR A 227 -27.41 3.65 0.63
N LEU A 228 -27.71 4.85 1.13
CA LEU A 228 -26.83 6.01 1.02
C LEU A 228 -25.48 5.80 1.71
N LEU A 229 -25.47 5.23 2.92
CA LEU A 229 -24.24 4.91 3.65
C LEU A 229 -23.38 3.89 2.89
N ARG A 230 -24.00 2.88 2.27
CA ARG A 230 -23.31 1.88 1.45
C ARG A 230 -22.70 2.48 0.18
N GLU A 231 -23.44 3.35 -0.52
CA GLU A 231 -22.91 4.06 -1.68
C GLU A 231 -21.74 4.98 -1.30
N ASN A 232 -21.88 5.66 -0.15
CA ASN A 232 -20.82 6.48 0.42
C ASN A 232 -19.58 5.63 0.76
N LEU A 233 -19.76 4.48 1.41
CA LEU A 233 -18.67 3.57 1.74
C LEU A 233 -17.91 3.12 0.49
N LEU A 234 -18.63 2.73 -0.57
CA LEU A 234 -18.02 2.34 -1.83
C LEU A 234 -17.21 3.48 -2.47
N ARG A 235 -17.73 4.71 -2.40
CA ARG A 235 -17.05 5.91 -2.90
C ARG A 235 -15.75 6.17 -2.15
N VAL A 236 -15.78 6.14 -0.82
CA VAL A 236 -14.59 6.40 0.01
C VAL A 236 -13.57 5.26 -0.14
N MET A 237 -14.00 3.99 -0.19
CA MET A 237 -13.12 2.85 -0.44
C MET A 237 -12.37 2.96 -1.77
N LYS A 238 -13.04 3.40 -2.85
CA LYS A 238 -12.39 3.65 -4.14
C LYS A 238 -11.35 4.76 -4.05
N ALA A 239 -11.71 5.89 -3.43
CA ALA A 239 -10.81 7.02 -3.26
C ALA A 239 -9.56 6.64 -2.44
N ASP A 240 -9.72 5.82 -1.39
CA ASP A 240 -8.61 5.37 -0.55
C ASP A 240 -7.69 4.37 -1.28
N LEU A 241 -8.23 3.56 -2.19
CA LEU A 241 -7.42 2.70 -3.06
C LEU A 241 -6.63 3.50 -4.11
N ASP A 242 -7.21 4.58 -4.64
CA ASP A 242 -6.57 5.45 -5.64
C ASP A 242 -5.41 6.28 -5.07
N GLN A 243 -5.31 6.41 -3.74
CA GLN A 243 -4.26 7.19 -3.06
C GLN A 243 -2.96 6.40 -2.77
N LEU A 244 -2.90 5.08 -3.05
CA LEU A 244 -1.75 4.20 -2.80
C LEU A 244 -0.68 4.22 -3.91
#